data_AF-A0A3R7P2A4-F1
#
_entry.id   AF-A0A3R7P2A4-F1
#
_cell.length_a   1.000
_cell.length_b   1.000
_cell.length_c   1.000
_cell.angle_alpha   90.00
_cell.angle_beta   90.00
_cell.angle_gamma   90.00
#
_symmetry.space_group_name_H-M   'P 1'
#
loop_
_entity.id
_entity.type
_entity.pdbx_description
1 polymer ?
#
loop_
_entity_poly.entity_id
_entity_poly.type
_entity_poly.pdbx_seq_one_letter_code
_entity_poly.pdbx_strand_id
1 'polypeptide(L)' 'QGAGAPAQPGPSGGGTARAAAEALSALTNLGYAHSEAASAVAEAQAHDTGADTSALIRAALKSLAPKG' A
#
# COMPACT_ATOMS: atom_id res chain seq x y z
N GLN A 1 -7.28 -29.56 -13.55
CA GLN A 1 -6.25 -29.12 -12.58
C GLN A 1 -4.94 -28.96 -13.33
N GLY A 2 -4.32 -27.78 -13.25
CA GLY A 2 -2.93 -27.56 -13.67
C GLY A 2 -2.21 -26.96 -12.48
N ALA A 3 -1.37 -27.75 -11.83
CA ALA A 3 -0.55 -27.32 -10.71
C ALA A 3 0.61 -26.49 -11.26
N GLY A 4 0.58 -25.18 -11.03
CA GLY A 4 1.75 -24.30 -11.12
C GLY A 4 2.05 -23.80 -9.71
N ALA A 5 3.18 -24.20 -9.16
CA ALA A 5 3.68 -23.66 -7.89
C ALA A 5 3.77 -22.12 -7.99
N PRO A 6 3.46 -21.37 -6.93
CA PRO A 6 3.55 -19.92 -6.97
C PRO A 6 5.03 -19.55 -7.03
N ALA A 7 5.47 -19.04 -8.18
CA ALA A 7 6.73 -18.34 -8.28
C ALA A 7 6.65 -17.15 -7.31
N GLN A 8 7.34 -17.28 -6.17
CA GLN A 8 7.55 -16.18 -5.23
C GLN A 8 8.26 -15.06 -6.00
N PRO A 9 7.65 -13.87 -6.14
CA PRO A 9 8.37 -12.74 -6.71
C PRO A 9 9.42 -12.33 -5.68
N GLY A 10 10.69 -12.57 -5.99
CA GLY A 10 11.79 -11.92 -5.27
C GLY A 10 11.67 -10.40 -5.41
N PRO A 11 11.99 -9.60 -4.38
CA PRO A 11 11.81 -8.17 -4.41
C PRO A 11 12.87 -7.56 -5.33
N SER A 12 12.52 -7.33 -6.58
CA SER A 12 13.38 -6.63 -7.53
C SER A 12 12.54 -5.59 -8.26
N GLY A 13 12.52 -4.39 -7.70
CA GLY A 13 12.16 -3.13 -8.37
C GLY A 13 10.70 -2.87 -8.74
N GLY A 14 9.83 -3.89 -8.80
CA GLY A 14 8.41 -3.74 -9.14
C GLY A 14 7.43 -3.81 -7.95
N GLY A 15 7.94 -3.99 -6.73
CA GLY A 15 7.14 -4.22 -5.53
C GLY A 15 6.36 -2.99 -5.07
N THR A 16 6.94 -1.79 -5.20
CA THR A 16 6.37 -0.56 -4.61
C THR A 16 5.04 -0.16 -5.23
N ALA A 17 4.91 -0.26 -6.55
CA ALA A 17 3.65 0.02 -7.24
C ALA A 17 2.55 -0.99 -6.87
N ARG A 18 2.91 -2.26 -6.67
CA ARG A 18 1.97 -3.29 -6.21
C ARG A 18 1.59 -3.08 -4.75
N ALA A 19 2.56 -2.74 -3.89
CA ALA A 19 2.33 -2.43 -2.49
C ALA A 19 1.40 -1.22 -2.32
N ALA A 20 1.55 -0.18 -3.16
CA ALA A 20 0.65 0.96 -3.17
C ALA A 20 -0.79 0.58 -3.56
N ALA A 21 -0.96 -0.23 -4.61
CA ALA A 21 -2.27 -0.70 -5.05
C ALA A 21 -2.97 -1.56 -3.98
N GLU A 22 -2.23 -2.47 -3.33
CA GLU A 22 -2.73 -3.30 -2.23
C GLU A 22 -3.12 -2.42 -1.02
N ALA A 23 -2.29 -1.43 -0.68
CA ALA A 23 -2.59 -0.49 0.40
C ALA A 23 -3.86 0.33 0.12
N LEU A 24 -4.04 0.82 -1.11
CA LEU A 24 -5.24 1.54 -1.53
C LEU A 24 -6.51 0.70 -1.39
N SER A 25 -6.45 -0.56 -1.81
CA SER A 25 -7.58 -1.50 -1.67
C SER A 25 -7.91 -1.74 -0.20
N ALA A 26 -6.89 -1.93 0.65
CA ALA A 26 -7.09 -2.13 2.09
C ALA A 26 -7.74 -0.91 2.75
N LEU A 27 -7.27 0.31 2.45
CA LEU A 27 -7.83 1.55 2.98
C LEU A 27 -9.27 1.77 2.51
N THR A 28 -9.57 1.47 1.25
CA THR A 28 -10.93 1.56 0.71
C THR A 28 -11.86 0.57 1.43
N ASN A 29 -11.40 -0.65 1.70
CA ASN A 29 -12.17 -1.65 2.46
C ASN A 29 -12.37 -1.28 3.94
N LEU A 30 -11.50 -0.44 4.50
CA LEU A 30 -11.67 0.14 5.85
C LEU A 30 -12.66 1.33 5.86
N GLY A 31 -13.12 1.78 4.70
CA GLY A 31 -14.09 2.87 4.56
C GLY A 31 -13.48 4.25 4.29
N TYR A 32 -12.18 4.34 3.99
CA TYR A 32 -11.57 5.59 3.55
C TYR A 32 -11.91 5.89 2.08
N ALA A 33 -12.10 7.17 1.76
CA ALA A 33 -12.32 7.60 0.39
C ALA A 33 -11.09 7.31 -0.49
N HIS A 34 -11.32 6.85 -1.72
CA HIS A 34 -10.24 6.47 -2.64
C HIS A 34 -9.24 7.61 -2.87
N SER A 35 -9.72 8.85 -3.03
CA SER A 35 -8.87 10.04 -3.21
C SER A 35 -7.99 10.33 -1.99
N GLU A 36 -8.54 10.25 -0.78
CA GLU A 36 -7.81 10.46 0.47
C GLU A 36 -6.76 9.37 0.68
N ALA A 37 -7.15 8.12 0.45
CA ALA A 37 -6.24 6.97 0.52
C ALA A 37 -5.09 7.11 -0.49
N ALA A 38 -5.38 7.53 -1.73
CA ALA A 38 -4.37 7.74 -2.76
C ALA A 38 -3.35 8.81 -2.36
N SER A 39 -3.80 9.95 -1.86
CA SER A 39 -2.91 10.99 -1.35
C SER A 39 -2.05 10.50 -0.19
N ALA A 40 -2.64 9.80 0.79
CA ALA A 40 -1.91 9.32 1.96
C ALA A 40 -0.87 8.23 1.63
N VAL A 41 -1.17 7.36 0.67
CA VAL A 41 -0.24 6.32 0.19
C VAL A 41 0.86 6.91 -0.69
N ALA A 42 0.56 7.95 -1.48
CA ALA A 42 1.58 8.67 -2.24
C ALA A 42 2.58 9.39 -1.33
N GLU A 43 2.09 10.07 -0.29
CA GLU A 43 2.92 10.70 0.75
C GLU A 43 3.79 9.66 1.48
N ALA A 44 3.20 8.51 1.84
CA ALA A 44 3.94 7.42 2.49
C ALA A 44 5.06 6.86 1.60
N GLN A 45 4.81 6.69 0.29
CA GLN A 45 5.82 6.26 -0.68
C GLN A 45 6.90 7.31 -0.93
N ALA A 46 6.55 8.59 -0.92
CA ALA A 46 7.50 9.68 -1.05
C ALA A 46 8.45 9.74 0.16
N HIS A 47 7.95 9.39 1.34
CA HIS A 47 8.73 9.36 2.57
C HIS A 47 9.63 8.11 2.66
N ASP A 48 9.19 6.99 2.08
CA ASP A 48 9.97 5.74 2.06
C ASP A 48 9.68 4.95 0.77
N THR A 49 10.58 5.08 -0.22
CA THR A 49 10.45 4.49 -1.56
C THR A 49 10.56 2.95 -1.56
N GLY A 50 10.98 2.36 -0.45
CA GLY A 50 11.07 0.91 -0.24
C GLY A 50 9.99 0.36 0.69
N ALA A 51 9.03 1.18 1.10
CA ALA A 51 8.03 0.78 2.08
C ALA A 51 7.18 -0.39 1.57
N ASP A 52 7.16 -1.44 2.37
CA ASP A 52 6.30 -2.57 2.14
C ASP A 52 4.82 -2.21 2.34
N THR A 53 3.91 -3.04 1.82
CA THR A 53 2.45 -2.76 1.84
C THR A 53 1.95 -2.40 3.24
N SER A 54 2.41 -3.15 4.25
CA SER A 54 2.04 -2.92 5.65
C SER A 54 2.56 -1.58 6.19
N ALA A 55 3.74 -1.14 5.75
CA ALA A 55 4.31 0.15 6.14
C ALA A 55 3.52 1.31 5.51
N LEU A 56 3.16 1.18 4.23
CA LEU A 56 2.33 2.16 3.52
C LEU A 56 0.95 2.32 4.17
N ILE A 57 0.27 1.22 4.51
CA ILE A 57 -1.05 1.27 5.17
C ILE A 57 -0.95 2.01 6.51
N ARG A 58 0.03 1.67 7.36
CA ARG A 58 0.18 2.32 8.68
C ARG A 58 0.52 3.80 8.56
N ALA A 59 1.41 4.17 7.64
CA ALA A 59 1.77 5.55 7.38
C ALA A 59 0.56 6.35 6.86
N ALA A 60 -0.20 5.78 5.92
CA ALA A 60 -1.41 6.39 5.40
C ALA A 60 -2.47 6.60 6.49
N LEU A 61 -2.76 5.57 7.30
CA LEU A 61 -3.70 5.68 8.43
C LEU A 61 -3.27 6.75 9.44
N LYS A 62 -1.97 6.87 9.72
CA LYS A 62 -1.44 7.92 10.59
C LYS A 62 -1.62 9.33 10.01
N SER A 63 -1.52 9.46 8.69
CA SER A 63 -1.74 10.74 7.99
C SER A 63 -3.23 11.12 7.94
N LEU A 64 -4.11 10.13 7.75
CA LEU A 64 -5.56 10.29 7.67
C LEU A 64 -6.26 10.43 9.02
N ALA A 65 -5.62 9.96 10.10
CA ALA A 65 -6.16 10.13 11.44
C ALA A 65 -6.18 11.63 11.78
N PRO A 66 -7.33 12.19 12.20
CA PRO A 66 -7.40 13.58 12.62
C PRO A 66 -6.43 13.78 13.79
N LYS A 67 -5.56 14.79 13.68
CA LYS A 67 -4.76 15.28 14.80
C LYS A 67 -5.71 15.96 15.79
N GLY A 68 -6.35 15.14 16.62
CA GLY A 68 -7.08 15.60 17.80
C GLY A 68 -6.14 16.18 18.84
#